data_AF-A0A522A1R5-F1
#
_entry.id   AF-A0A522A1R5-F1
#
_cell.length_a   1.000
_cell.length_b   1.000
_cell.length_c   1.000
_cell.angle_alpha   90.00
_cell.angle_beta   90.00
_cell.angle_gamma   90.00
#
_symmetry.space_group_name_H-M   'P 1'
#
loop_
_entity.id
_entity.type
_entity.pdbx_description
1 polymer ?
#
loop_
_entity_poly.entity_id
_entity_poly.type
_entity_poly.pdbx_seq_one_letter_code
_entity_poly.pdbx_strand_id
1 'polypeptide(L)'
;MNAPATFNAPPPALIVISGGAPASISSERTARAASPALQKLLAALPAASRVLEMGCGLGELAQAYKARHGECHWVGVSSHPVMPGQVHAAVNQTLSVDLHANSILHIGSSFDLIVVNRLEWLPNAAKVLAELGDLLSAGGSMYVLAENHACLSTLAHLIEADPSTGCAALPDDPQSLDRAHPRFQSHSTIFKLLLDAGWTPSLADHQAEPPADDKLAAAVRYMGDALGVPPGCADRVHRMKHFIIHCQRQFDDVVPASSQALFDVVVPTTKEQQLRVNVEQSPGLHEVQARIISYRHAATPAEALTQSLQHVNSDWVLLCHQDVYFPKGFGQRLNALLSTISA
;
A
#
# COMPACT_ATOMS: atom_id res chain seq x y z
N MET A 1 -1.88 -44.13 -13.30
CA MET A 1 -2.41 -45.34 -12.64
C MET A 1 -1.97 -45.31 -11.19
N ASN A 2 -2.84 -44.85 -10.28
CA ASN A 2 -2.61 -44.94 -8.83
C ASN A 2 -3.69 -45.85 -8.26
N ALA A 3 -3.29 -46.95 -7.62
CA ALA A 3 -4.22 -47.84 -6.94
C ALA A 3 -4.82 -47.12 -5.71
N PRO A 4 -6.11 -47.32 -5.37
CA PRO A 4 -6.64 -46.81 -4.12
C PRO A 4 -6.12 -47.67 -2.96
N ALA A 5 -5.55 -47.03 -1.95
CA ALA A 5 -5.31 -47.67 -0.67
C ALA A 5 -6.66 -48.03 -0.04
N THR A 6 -6.91 -49.31 0.20
CA THR A 6 -8.09 -49.78 0.93
C THR A 6 -7.96 -49.38 2.40
N PHE A 7 -8.70 -48.36 2.80
CA PHE A 7 -8.79 -47.90 4.19
C PHE A 7 -9.96 -48.60 4.89
N ASN A 8 -9.67 -49.51 5.83
CA ASN A 8 -10.67 -50.16 6.67
C ASN A 8 -10.72 -49.46 8.04
N ALA A 9 -11.67 -48.56 8.26
CA ALA A 9 -11.91 -47.94 9.57
C ALA A 9 -13.06 -48.64 10.32
N PRO A 10 -12.88 -49.06 11.58
CA PRO A 10 -13.96 -49.60 12.39
C PRO A 10 -14.93 -48.50 12.88
N PRO A 11 -16.23 -48.80 13.06
CA PRO A 11 -17.27 -47.80 13.35
C PRO A 11 -17.31 -47.27 14.80
N PRO A 12 -17.78 -46.01 15.01
CA PRO A 12 -18.21 -45.08 13.98
C PRO A 12 -17.01 -44.30 13.41
N ALA A 13 -16.80 -44.44 12.11
CA ALA A 13 -15.83 -43.64 11.38
C ALA A 13 -16.55 -42.45 10.75
N LEU A 14 -16.27 -41.25 11.26
CA LEU A 14 -16.71 -39.99 10.65
C LEU A 14 -15.56 -39.47 9.78
N ILE A 15 -15.75 -39.49 8.46
CA ILE A 15 -14.84 -38.87 7.50
C ILE A 15 -15.58 -37.65 6.92
N VAL A 16 -15.14 -36.45 7.29
CA VAL A 16 -15.62 -35.20 6.69
C VAL A 16 -14.50 -34.67 5.80
N ILE A 17 -14.68 -34.81 4.49
CA ILE A 17 -13.84 -34.17 3.48
C ILE A 17 -14.76 -33.23 2.71
N SER A 18 -14.76 -31.95 3.07
CA SER A 18 -15.51 -30.91 2.37
C SER A 18 -14.63 -30.28 1.30
N GLY A 19 -14.53 -30.92 0.14
CA GLY A 19 -14.14 -30.25 -1.10
C GLY A 19 -15.41 -29.80 -1.81
N GLY A 20 -15.74 -28.51 -1.74
CA GLY A 20 -16.86 -27.96 -2.50
C GLY A 20 -16.63 -28.14 -3.99
N ALA A 21 -17.68 -28.41 -4.77
CA ALA A 21 -17.58 -28.36 -6.22
C ALA A 21 -17.09 -26.96 -6.64
N PRO A 22 -16.21 -26.84 -7.66
CA PRO A 22 -15.75 -25.53 -8.13
C PRO A 22 -16.95 -24.66 -8.50
N ALA A 23 -16.99 -23.46 -7.96
CA ALA A 23 -18.07 -22.52 -8.21
C ALA A 23 -18.08 -22.12 -9.70
N SER A 24 -19.26 -21.79 -10.24
CA SER A 24 -19.32 -21.23 -11.58
C SER A 24 -18.64 -19.85 -11.62
N ILE A 25 -18.07 -19.47 -12.77
CA ILE A 25 -17.45 -18.14 -12.99
C ILE A 25 -18.44 -17.02 -12.61
N SER A 26 -19.72 -17.19 -12.91
CA SER A 26 -20.75 -16.21 -12.54
C SER A 26 -20.94 -16.09 -11.03
N SER A 27 -20.99 -17.21 -10.30
CA SER A 27 -21.12 -17.20 -8.84
C SER A 27 -19.87 -16.62 -8.15
N GLU A 28 -18.68 -16.90 -8.68
CA GLU A 28 -17.43 -16.31 -8.17
C GLU A 28 -17.40 -14.80 -8.37
N ARG A 29 -17.79 -14.33 -9.56
CA ARG A 29 -17.87 -12.89 -9.85
C ARG A 29 -18.84 -12.19 -8.89
N THR A 30 -20.04 -12.76 -8.69
CA THR A 30 -21.02 -12.20 -7.75
C THR A 30 -20.49 -12.17 -6.32
N ALA A 31 -19.81 -13.23 -5.87
CA ALA A 31 -19.23 -13.29 -4.53
C ALA A 31 -18.12 -12.23 -4.34
N ARG A 32 -17.23 -12.05 -5.32
CA ARG A 32 -16.18 -11.01 -5.30
C ARG A 32 -16.78 -9.61 -5.34
N ALA A 33 -17.76 -9.39 -6.21
CA ALA A 33 -18.53 -8.15 -6.29
C ALA A 33 -19.15 -7.78 -4.93
N ALA A 34 -19.66 -8.76 -4.18
CA ALA A 34 -20.27 -8.55 -2.88
C ALA A 34 -19.26 -8.37 -1.72
N SER A 35 -17.94 -8.47 -1.97
CA SER A 35 -16.96 -8.36 -0.89
C SER A 35 -16.97 -6.94 -0.26
N PRO A 36 -16.92 -6.81 1.08
CA PRO A 36 -17.00 -5.50 1.74
C PRO A 36 -15.88 -4.54 1.33
N ALA A 37 -14.66 -5.03 1.12
CA ALA A 37 -13.53 -4.24 0.61
C ALA A 37 -13.83 -3.63 -0.77
N LEU A 38 -14.32 -4.45 -1.71
CA LEU A 38 -14.60 -4.00 -3.07
C LEU A 38 -15.77 -3.02 -3.09
N GLN A 39 -16.80 -3.24 -2.28
CA GLN A 39 -17.91 -2.30 -2.12
C GLN A 39 -17.45 -0.94 -1.59
N LYS A 40 -16.55 -0.92 -0.60
CA LYS A 40 -15.94 0.33 -0.10
C LYS A 40 -15.04 1.01 -1.12
N LEU A 41 -14.24 0.24 -1.87
CA LEU A 41 -13.46 0.77 -2.98
C LEU A 41 -14.39 1.44 -4.00
N LEU A 42 -15.38 0.70 -4.52
CA LEU A 42 -16.38 1.20 -5.46
C LEU A 42 -17.10 2.46 -4.94
N ALA A 43 -17.43 2.49 -3.65
CA ALA A 43 -18.07 3.65 -3.02
C ALA A 43 -17.21 4.92 -3.13
N ALA A 44 -15.88 4.78 -2.99
CA ALA A 44 -14.90 5.85 -2.98
C ALA A 44 -14.45 6.34 -4.37
N LEU A 45 -14.65 5.54 -5.43
CA LEU A 45 -14.21 5.90 -6.78
C LEU A 45 -15.03 7.07 -7.36
N PRO A 46 -14.39 8.06 -8.00
CA PRO A 46 -15.08 9.13 -8.71
C PRO A 46 -15.58 8.67 -10.09
N ALA A 47 -16.47 9.46 -10.71
CA ALA A 47 -16.81 9.29 -12.12
C ALA A 47 -15.58 9.61 -13.00
N ALA A 48 -15.38 8.81 -14.04
CA ALA A 48 -14.20 8.83 -14.90
C ALA A 48 -14.57 8.29 -16.29
N SER A 49 -13.93 8.84 -17.32
CA SER A 49 -14.15 8.48 -18.72
C SER A 49 -13.24 7.34 -19.18
N ARG A 50 -12.02 7.25 -18.64
CA ARG A 50 -11.00 6.28 -19.02
C ARG A 50 -10.30 5.69 -17.78
N VAL A 51 -10.71 4.48 -17.42
CA VAL A 51 -10.23 3.79 -16.22
C VAL A 51 -9.21 2.72 -16.58
N LEU A 52 -8.09 2.69 -15.85
CA LEU A 52 -7.14 1.58 -15.85
C LEU A 52 -7.27 0.81 -14.52
N GLU A 53 -7.52 -0.49 -14.58
CA GLU A 53 -7.56 -1.35 -13.39
C GLU A 53 -6.41 -2.36 -13.40
N MET A 54 -5.54 -2.28 -12.40
CA MET A 54 -4.51 -3.27 -12.12
C MET A 54 -5.11 -4.37 -11.25
N GLY A 55 -5.11 -5.62 -11.75
CA GLY A 55 -5.73 -6.76 -11.06
C GLY A 55 -7.22 -6.88 -11.34
N CYS A 56 -7.63 -6.80 -12.60
CA CYS A 56 -9.06 -6.71 -12.98
C CYS A 56 -9.92 -7.96 -12.74
N GLY A 57 -9.33 -9.06 -12.28
CA GLY A 57 -10.05 -10.29 -11.95
C GLY A 57 -10.97 -10.76 -13.09
N LEU A 58 -12.25 -10.94 -12.78
CA LEU A 58 -13.28 -11.35 -13.73
C LEU A 58 -14.12 -10.15 -14.23
N GLY A 59 -13.67 -8.92 -13.97
CA GLY A 59 -14.35 -7.67 -14.34
C GLY A 59 -15.47 -7.25 -13.38
N GLU A 60 -15.49 -7.77 -12.14
CA GLU A 60 -16.49 -7.44 -11.13
C GLU A 60 -16.55 -5.95 -10.79
N LEU A 61 -15.40 -5.28 -10.68
CA LEU A 61 -15.35 -3.85 -10.38
C LEU A 61 -15.85 -3.02 -11.57
N ALA A 62 -15.38 -3.34 -12.78
CA ALA A 62 -15.82 -2.67 -14.01
C ALA A 62 -17.33 -2.73 -14.20
N GLN A 63 -17.93 -3.91 -13.97
CA GLN A 63 -19.37 -4.11 -14.06
C GLN A 63 -20.12 -3.23 -13.05
N ALA A 64 -19.72 -3.28 -11.77
CA ALA A 64 -20.38 -2.53 -10.72
C ALA A 64 -20.19 -1.01 -10.87
N TYR A 65 -19.01 -0.59 -11.34
CA TYR A 65 -18.70 0.81 -11.63
C TYR A 65 -19.59 1.38 -12.73
N LYS A 66 -19.70 0.70 -13.88
CA LYS A 66 -20.53 1.15 -14.99
C LYS A 66 -22.02 1.19 -14.64
N ALA A 67 -22.49 0.28 -13.80
CA ALA A 67 -23.85 0.31 -13.29
C ALA A 67 -24.13 1.58 -12.46
N ARG A 68 -23.12 2.15 -11.78
CA ARG A 68 -23.25 3.34 -10.94
C ARG A 68 -22.97 4.65 -11.68
N HIS A 69 -21.97 4.68 -12.55
CA HIS A 69 -21.43 5.89 -13.16
C HIS A 69 -21.75 6.04 -14.65
N GLY A 70 -22.35 5.02 -15.28
CA GLY A 70 -22.64 5.01 -16.72
C GLY A 70 -21.47 4.47 -17.55
N GLU A 71 -21.54 4.72 -18.86
CA GLU A 71 -20.52 4.24 -19.80
C GLU A 71 -19.18 4.94 -19.60
N CYS A 72 -18.11 4.14 -19.56
CA CYS A 72 -16.72 4.58 -19.55
C CYS A 72 -15.87 3.56 -20.31
N HIS A 73 -14.65 3.95 -20.70
CA HIS A 73 -13.69 3.05 -21.29
C HIS A 73 -12.80 2.43 -20.20
N TRP A 74 -12.99 1.13 -19.93
CA TRP A 74 -12.31 0.39 -18.87
C TRP A 74 -11.26 -0.56 -19.44
N VAL A 75 -10.00 -0.36 -19.06
CA VAL A 75 -8.86 -1.20 -19.42
C VAL A 75 -8.45 -2.01 -18.19
N GLY A 76 -8.53 -3.33 -18.27
CA GLY A 76 -8.08 -4.24 -17.22
C GLY A 76 -6.70 -4.81 -17.52
N VAL A 77 -5.80 -4.78 -16.54
CA VAL A 77 -4.47 -5.39 -16.62
C VAL A 77 -4.39 -6.56 -15.66
N SER A 78 -3.88 -7.69 -16.16
CA SER A 78 -3.62 -8.89 -15.37
C SER A 78 -2.20 -9.38 -15.61
N SER A 79 -1.53 -9.84 -14.54
CA SER A 79 -0.25 -10.56 -14.63
C SER A 79 -0.41 -11.99 -15.14
N HIS A 80 -1.65 -12.48 -15.23
CA HIS A 80 -1.96 -13.81 -15.71
C HIS A 80 -2.69 -13.77 -17.06
N PRO A 81 -2.49 -14.78 -17.93
CA PRO A 81 -3.21 -14.88 -19.18
C PRO A 81 -4.71 -14.88 -18.91
N VAL A 82 -5.42 -13.92 -19.51
CA VAL A 82 -6.87 -13.85 -19.44
C VAL A 82 -7.43 -14.68 -20.58
N MET A 83 -8.19 -15.73 -20.28
CA MET A 83 -8.78 -16.54 -21.34
C MET A 83 -9.97 -15.81 -21.98
N PRO A 84 -10.15 -15.93 -23.31
CA PRO A 84 -11.32 -15.37 -23.99
C PRO A 84 -12.64 -15.79 -23.33
N GLY A 85 -13.51 -14.82 -23.04
CA GLY A 85 -14.84 -15.05 -22.47
C GLY A 85 -14.92 -15.16 -20.94
N GLN A 86 -13.78 -15.11 -20.21
CA GLN A 86 -13.80 -15.15 -18.74
C GLN A 86 -14.08 -13.78 -18.10
N VAL A 87 -13.56 -12.71 -18.70
CA VAL A 87 -13.74 -11.35 -18.21
C VAL A 87 -15.09 -10.78 -18.67
N HIS A 88 -15.77 -10.08 -17.77
CA HIS A 88 -17.04 -9.43 -18.06
C HIS A 88 -16.90 -8.45 -19.23
N ALA A 89 -17.90 -8.39 -20.11
CA ALA A 89 -17.97 -7.44 -21.24
C ALA A 89 -17.94 -5.95 -20.83
N ALA A 90 -17.95 -5.66 -19.54
CA ALA A 90 -17.81 -4.30 -18.99
C ALA A 90 -16.36 -3.82 -19.08
N VAL A 91 -15.39 -4.73 -19.11
CA VAL A 91 -13.99 -4.42 -19.41
C VAL A 91 -13.86 -4.30 -20.92
N ASN A 92 -13.59 -3.08 -21.41
CA ASN A 92 -13.51 -2.79 -22.84
C ASN A 92 -12.26 -3.40 -23.48
N GLN A 93 -11.16 -3.46 -22.71
CA GLN A 93 -9.89 -4.01 -23.16
C GLN A 93 -9.23 -4.75 -22.00
N THR A 94 -8.69 -5.93 -22.27
CA THR A 94 -7.89 -6.68 -21.29
C THR A 94 -6.49 -6.90 -21.80
N LEU A 95 -5.51 -6.62 -20.95
CA LEU A 95 -4.10 -6.70 -21.26
C LEU A 95 -3.42 -7.68 -20.30
N SER A 96 -2.70 -8.64 -20.86
CA SER A 96 -1.84 -9.54 -20.09
C SER A 96 -0.43 -8.99 -20.14
N VAL A 97 0.08 -8.51 -19.00
CA VAL A 97 1.41 -7.92 -18.89
C VAL A 97 2.17 -8.63 -17.80
N ASP A 98 3.31 -9.22 -18.13
CA ASP A 98 4.26 -9.69 -17.13
C ASP A 98 4.99 -8.48 -16.52
N LEU A 99 4.47 -8.02 -15.38
CA LEU A 99 4.98 -6.87 -14.63
C LEU A 99 6.31 -7.15 -13.90
N HIS A 100 6.81 -8.39 -13.90
CA HIS A 100 8.15 -8.68 -13.40
C HIS A 100 9.22 -8.25 -14.42
N ALA A 101 9.01 -8.61 -15.68
CA ALA A 101 9.98 -8.39 -16.74
C ALA A 101 9.73 -7.09 -17.53
N ASN A 102 8.49 -6.63 -17.63
CA ASN A 102 8.11 -5.57 -18.55
C ASN A 102 7.66 -4.28 -17.83
N SER A 103 7.76 -3.16 -18.54
CA SER A 103 7.22 -1.86 -18.10
C SER A 103 5.75 -1.76 -18.48
N ILE A 104 4.92 -1.11 -17.66
CA ILE A 104 3.49 -0.87 -17.96
C ILE A 104 3.29 0.27 -18.98
N LEU A 105 4.33 1.05 -19.29
CA LEU A 105 4.23 2.28 -20.07
C LEU A 105 3.75 2.08 -21.53
N HIS A 106 3.80 0.85 -22.06
CA HIS A 106 3.37 0.53 -23.43
C HIS A 106 1.83 0.50 -23.61
N ILE A 107 1.05 0.57 -22.53
CA ILE A 107 -0.43 0.52 -22.57
C ILE A 107 -1.05 1.80 -23.16
N GLY A 108 -0.26 2.85 -23.30
CA GLY A 108 -0.72 4.17 -23.73
C GLY A 108 -1.22 5.01 -22.55
N SER A 109 -1.05 6.32 -22.64
CA SER A 109 -1.33 7.27 -21.56
C SER A 109 -2.80 7.74 -21.54
N SER A 110 -3.09 8.73 -20.70
CA SER A 110 -4.37 9.46 -20.64
C SER A 110 -5.50 8.71 -19.95
N PHE A 111 -5.24 8.14 -18.78
CA PHE A 111 -6.28 7.67 -17.86
C PHE A 111 -6.61 8.75 -16.84
N ASP A 112 -7.90 9.05 -16.65
CA ASP A 112 -8.34 9.99 -15.62
C ASP A 112 -8.51 9.30 -14.25
N LEU A 113 -8.65 7.97 -14.25
CA LEU A 113 -8.67 7.14 -13.05
C LEU A 113 -7.81 5.89 -13.22
N ILE A 114 -6.92 5.64 -12.28
CA ILE A 114 -6.19 4.38 -12.13
C ILE A 114 -6.66 3.70 -10.84
N VAL A 115 -6.94 2.40 -10.90
CA VAL A 115 -7.32 1.60 -9.74
C VAL A 115 -6.32 0.47 -9.56
N VAL A 116 -5.68 0.39 -8.40
CA VAL A 116 -4.86 -0.75 -7.99
C VAL A 116 -5.69 -1.62 -7.05
N ASN A 117 -6.24 -2.70 -7.59
CA ASN A 117 -7.08 -3.63 -6.86
C ASN A 117 -6.20 -4.73 -6.26
N ARG A 118 -5.91 -4.61 -4.94
CA ARG A 118 -4.99 -5.46 -4.15
C ARG A 118 -3.51 -5.17 -4.43
N LEU A 119 -2.99 -4.13 -3.76
CA LEU A 119 -1.59 -3.71 -3.87
C LEU A 119 -0.58 -4.83 -3.61
N GLU A 120 -0.85 -5.69 -2.64
CA GLU A 120 0.01 -6.80 -2.23
C GLU A 120 0.22 -7.85 -3.33
N TRP A 121 -0.61 -7.86 -4.37
CA TRP A 121 -0.44 -8.76 -5.52
C TRP A 121 0.44 -8.16 -6.61
N LEU A 122 0.72 -6.85 -6.54
CA LEU A 122 1.50 -6.12 -7.53
C LEU A 122 2.99 -6.47 -7.41
N PRO A 123 3.59 -7.16 -8.40
CA PRO A 123 5.02 -7.43 -8.38
C PRO A 123 5.78 -6.13 -8.58
N ASN A 124 6.97 -6.02 -7.98
CA ASN A 124 7.79 -4.82 -8.07
C ASN A 124 7.01 -3.52 -7.81
N ALA A 125 6.10 -3.54 -6.83
CA ALA A 125 5.10 -2.49 -6.61
C ALA A 125 5.67 -1.06 -6.70
N ALA A 126 6.84 -0.78 -6.13
CA ALA A 126 7.48 0.54 -6.20
C ALA A 126 7.70 1.02 -7.65
N LYS A 127 8.24 0.15 -8.52
CA LYS A 127 8.46 0.46 -9.93
C LYS A 127 7.13 0.68 -10.65
N VAL A 128 6.19 -0.27 -10.49
CA VAL A 128 4.91 -0.20 -11.21
C VAL A 128 4.11 1.02 -10.78
N LEU A 129 4.04 1.32 -9.48
CA LEU A 129 3.37 2.52 -8.97
C LEU A 129 4.00 3.81 -9.54
N ALA A 130 5.32 3.88 -9.69
CA ALA A 130 5.96 5.04 -10.31
C ALA A 130 5.55 5.20 -11.78
N GLU A 131 5.59 4.10 -12.55
CA GLU A 131 5.20 4.09 -13.97
C GLU A 131 3.71 4.39 -14.19
N LEU A 132 2.82 4.00 -13.26
CA LEU A 132 1.39 4.35 -13.33
C LEU A 132 1.17 5.87 -13.32
N GLY A 133 2.07 6.64 -12.71
CA GLY A 133 2.00 8.10 -12.73
C GLY A 133 2.07 8.66 -14.15
N ASP A 134 2.92 8.07 -15.00
CA ASP A 134 3.14 8.52 -16.38
C ASP A 134 1.98 8.14 -17.32
N LEU A 135 1.10 7.23 -16.89
CA LEU A 135 -0.10 6.85 -17.63
C LEU A 135 -1.30 7.77 -17.32
N LEU A 136 -1.22 8.53 -16.23
CA LEU A 136 -2.31 9.38 -15.75
C LEU A 136 -2.44 10.65 -16.60
N SER A 137 -3.66 11.09 -16.88
CA SER A 137 -3.90 12.42 -17.43
C SER A 137 -3.68 13.50 -16.37
N ALA A 138 -3.42 14.74 -16.81
CA ALA A 138 -3.40 15.89 -15.91
C ALA A 138 -4.70 15.96 -15.09
N GLY A 139 -4.57 16.09 -13.76
CA GLY A 139 -5.71 16.11 -12.83
C GLY A 139 -6.38 14.75 -12.58
N GLY A 140 -5.87 13.67 -13.18
CA GLY A 140 -6.32 12.31 -12.85
C GLY A 140 -5.92 11.90 -11.44
N SER A 141 -6.47 10.77 -10.98
CA SER A 141 -6.18 10.23 -9.65
C SER A 141 -5.97 8.72 -9.69
N MET A 142 -5.29 8.21 -8.66
CA MET A 142 -5.15 6.78 -8.44
C MET A 142 -5.83 6.38 -7.12
N TYR A 143 -6.53 5.24 -7.12
CA TYR A 143 -7.09 4.62 -5.92
C TYR A 143 -6.46 3.26 -5.71
N VAL A 144 -6.07 2.97 -4.46
CA VAL A 144 -5.40 1.73 -4.10
C VAL A 144 -6.21 1.03 -3.02
N LEU A 145 -6.57 -0.22 -3.28
CA LEU A 145 -7.05 -1.15 -2.26
C LEU A 145 -5.86 -1.99 -1.79
N ALA A 146 -5.55 -1.93 -0.49
CA ALA A 146 -4.43 -2.66 0.10
C ALA A 146 -4.83 -3.36 1.40
N GLU A 147 -4.25 -4.54 1.64
CA GLU A 147 -4.42 -5.25 2.90
C GLU A 147 -3.55 -4.66 4.03
N ASN A 148 -4.10 -4.62 5.24
CA ASN A 148 -3.37 -4.27 6.44
C ASN A 148 -2.93 -5.54 7.17
N HIS A 149 -1.67 -5.93 6.98
CA HIS A 149 -1.04 -7.04 7.70
C HIS A 149 -0.70 -6.69 9.16
N ALA A 150 -0.95 -5.45 9.59
CA ALA A 150 -0.90 -5.06 11.00
C ALA A 150 -2.30 -5.07 11.66
N CYS A 151 -3.30 -5.77 11.11
CA CYS A 151 -4.62 -5.89 11.75
C CYS A 151 -4.66 -6.95 12.87
N LEU A 152 -5.72 -6.96 13.69
CA LEU A 152 -5.83 -7.85 14.85
C LEU A 152 -5.85 -9.32 14.46
N SER A 153 -6.57 -9.74 13.40
CA SER A 153 -6.54 -11.16 12.98
C SER A 153 -5.13 -11.60 12.59
N THR A 154 -4.41 -10.78 11.83
CA THR A 154 -3.03 -11.10 11.43
C THR A 154 -2.12 -11.22 12.66
N LEU A 155 -2.26 -10.31 13.63
CA LEU A 155 -1.52 -10.39 14.89
C LEU A 155 -1.88 -11.64 15.70
N ALA A 156 -3.15 -12.05 15.74
CA ALA A 156 -3.59 -13.27 16.41
C ALA A 156 -2.87 -14.49 15.84
N HIS A 157 -2.89 -14.62 14.52
CA HIS A 157 -2.26 -15.71 13.80
C HIS A 157 -0.73 -15.74 13.99
N LEU A 158 -0.08 -14.58 14.03
CA LEU A 158 1.34 -14.49 14.37
C LEU A 158 1.64 -14.95 15.81
N ILE A 159 0.76 -14.65 16.78
CA ILE A 159 0.89 -15.13 18.17
C ILE A 159 0.69 -16.65 18.25
N GLU A 160 -0.20 -17.20 17.44
CA GLU A 160 -0.44 -18.64 17.29
C GLU A 160 0.70 -19.35 16.52
N ALA A 161 1.72 -18.62 16.08
CA ALA A 161 2.81 -19.10 15.23
C ALA A 161 2.32 -19.69 13.89
N ASP A 162 1.21 -19.17 13.36
CA ASP A 162 0.63 -19.53 12.08
C ASP A 162 0.65 -18.33 11.10
N PRO A 163 1.70 -18.15 10.29
CA PRO A 163 1.78 -17.04 9.36
C PRO A 163 0.91 -17.22 8.10
N SER A 164 0.15 -18.31 7.98
CA SER A 164 -0.56 -18.69 6.74
C SER A 164 -1.64 -17.68 6.30
N THR A 165 -2.19 -16.92 7.24
CA THR A 165 -3.37 -16.06 7.01
C THR A 165 -3.03 -14.60 6.71
N GLY A 166 -1.79 -14.18 6.93
CA GLY A 166 -1.32 -12.80 6.69
C GLY A 166 -0.41 -12.63 5.47
N CYS A 167 -0.17 -13.71 4.73
CA CYS A 167 0.91 -13.79 3.74
C CYS A 167 0.41 -14.41 2.43
N ALA A 168 -0.63 -13.85 1.81
CA ALA A 168 -1.05 -14.20 0.45
C ALA A 168 -0.92 -15.70 0.08
N ALA A 169 -1.32 -16.61 0.96
CA ALA A 169 -1.37 -18.03 0.66
C ALA A 169 -2.82 -18.39 0.38
N LEU A 170 -3.27 -18.12 -0.84
CA LEU A 170 -4.40 -18.89 -1.34
C LEU A 170 -3.91 -20.34 -1.51
N PRO A 171 -4.59 -21.34 -0.94
CA PRO A 171 -4.18 -22.75 -1.04
C PRO A 171 -3.97 -23.25 -2.47
N ASP A 172 -4.60 -22.58 -3.45
CA ASP A 172 -4.63 -22.96 -4.86
C ASP A 172 -3.78 -22.04 -5.78
N ASP A 173 -2.95 -21.15 -5.22
CA ASP A 173 -2.04 -20.33 -6.02
C ASP A 173 -0.59 -20.87 -5.93
N PRO A 174 -0.14 -21.71 -6.88
CA PRO A 174 1.21 -22.25 -6.89
C PRO A 174 2.31 -21.17 -7.04
N GLN A 175 1.97 -19.92 -7.36
CA GLN A 175 2.92 -18.80 -7.39
C GLN A 175 3.03 -18.04 -6.06
N SER A 176 2.09 -18.27 -5.14
CA SER A 176 2.08 -17.65 -3.81
C SER A 176 3.21 -18.19 -2.92
N LEU A 177 3.66 -19.42 -3.17
CA LEU A 177 4.78 -20.07 -2.50
C LEU A 177 6.16 -19.64 -3.06
N ASP A 178 6.20 -19.13 -4.31
CA ASP A 178 7.44 -18.84 -5.03
C ASP A 178 7.85 -17.34 -4.94
N ARG A 179 7.01 -16.49 -4.34
CA ARG A 179 7.35 -15.08 -4.08
C ARG A 179 8.05 -14.95 -2.74
N ALA A 180 9.37 -15.01 -2.77
CA ALA A 180 10.23 -14.62 -1.66
C ALA A 180 9.76 -13.29 -1.04
N HIS A 181 9.40 -13.38 0.24
CA HIS A 181 8.92 -12.33 1.15
C HIS A 181 7.42 -12.02 1.07
N PRO A 182 6.62 -12.51 2.04
CA PRO A 182 5.47 -11.72 2.47
C PRO A 182 5.98 -10.35 2.90
N ARG A 183 5.74 -9.35 2.06
CA ARG A 183 5.92 -7.96 2.48
C ARG A 183 4.77 -7.71 3.43
N PHE A 184 5.00 -7.86 4.73
CA PHE A 184 4.06 -7.37 5.72
C PHE A 184 3.87 -5.88 5.44
N GLN A 185 2.62 -5.50 5.21
CA GLN A 185 2.23 -4.15 4.85
C GLN A 185 1.40 -3.61 5.99
N SER A 186 1.80 -2.45 6.49
CA SER A 186 0.99 -1.62 7.36
C SER A 186 0.72 -0.29 6.67
N HIS A 187 -0.19 0.49 7.26
CA HIS A 187 -0.48 1.86 6.83
C HIS A 187 0.80 2.66 6.53
N SER A 188 1.78 2.66 7.44
CA SER A 188 3.00 3.46 7.28
C SER A 188 3.87 2.97 6.12
N THR A 189 4.03 1.65 5.95
CA THR A 189 4.83 1.09 4.85
C THR A 189 4.19 1.33 3.49
N ILE A 190 2.86 1.26 3.39
CA ILE A 190 2.13 1.53 2.15
C ILE A 190 2.25 3.01 1.78
N PHE A 191 2.09 3.91 2.76
CA PHE A 191 2.22 5.35 2.52
C PHE A 191 3.63 5.72 2.06
N LYS A 192 4.69 5.17 2.68
CA LYS A 192 6.07 5.38 2.23
C LYS A 192 6.30 4.88 0.81
N LEU A 193 5.81 3.69 0.50
CA LEU A 193 5.89 3.12 -0.85
C LEU A 193 5.23 4.03 -1.91
N LEU A 194 4.06 4.57 -1.61
CA LEU A 194 3.34 5.49 -2.50
C LEU A 194 4.07 6.82 -2.65
N LEU A 195 4.56 7.39 -1.53
CA LEU A 195 5.34 8.62 -1.53
C LEU A 195 6.63 8.49 -2.36
N ASP A 196 7.36 7.39 -2.22
CA ASP A 196 8.57 7.11 -3.00
C ASP A 196 8.29 6.89 -4.49
N ALA A 197 7.10 6.38 -4.81
CA ALA A 197 6.60 6.27 -6.17
C ALA A 197 6.07 7.60 -6.75
N GLY A 198 6.18 8.71 -5.99
CA GLY A 198 5.80 10.06 -6.44
C GLY A 198 4.34 10.43 -6.17
N TRP A 199 3.60 9.61 -5.41
CA TRP A 199 2.20 9.88 -5.07
C TRP A 199 2.08 10.55 -3.71
N THR A 200 1.10 11.45 -3.57
CA THR A 200 0.66 11.96 -2.27
C THR A 200 -0.57 11.16 -1.82
N PRO A 201 -0.42 10.18 -0.90
CA PRO A 201 -1.52 9.34 -0.45
C PRO A 201 -2.35 10.01 0.65
N SER A 202 -3.65 9.73 0.65
CA SER A 202 -4.58 10.01 1.76
C SER A 202 -5.55 8.85 1.93
N LEU A 203 -5.93 8.54 3.17
CA LEU A 203 -6.89 7.48 3.46
C LEU A 203 -8.29 7.96 3.09
N ALA A 204 -8.89 7.37 2.05
CA ALA A 204 -10.23 7.71 1.59
C ALA A 204 -11.31 6.94 2.37
N ASP A 205 -11.08 5.65 2.62
CA ASP A 205 -11.93 4.80 3.46
C ASP A 205 -11.11 3.60 3.98
N HIS A 206 -11.71 2.77 4.82
CA HIS A 206 -11.16 1.51 5.28
C HIS A 206 -12.27 0.48 5.48
N GLN A 207 -11.94 -0.79 5.27
CA GLN A 207 -12.76 -1.89 5.78
C GLN A 207 -12.35 -2.15 7.22
N ALA A 208 -13.29 -1.99 8.15
CA ALA A 208 -13.10 -2.44 9.52
C ALA A 208 -13.01 -3.97 9.57
N GLU A 209 -12.17 -4.46 10.47
CA GLU A 209 -12.19 -5.84 10.88
C GLU A 209 -13.46 -6.09 11.71
N PRO A 210 -14.21 -7.19 11.48
CA PRO A 210 -15.29 -7.60 12.38
C PRO A 210 -14.77 -7.65 13.81
N PRO A 211 -15.62 -7.45 14.84
CA PRO A 211 -15.15 -7.34 16.22
C PRO A 211 -14.30 -8.56 16.58
N ALA A 212 -12.99 -8.33 16.70
CA ALA A 212 -12.07 -9.27 17.31
C ALA A 212 -12.52 -9.50 18.75
N ASP A 213 -12.23 -10.68 19.30
CA ASP A 213 -12.37 -10.94 20.74
C ASP A 213 -11.77 -9.73 21.50
N ASP A 214 -12.59 -9.07 22.32
CA ASP A 214 -12.20 -7.88 23.06
C ASP A 214 -10.93 -8.12 23.90
N LYS A 215 -10.63 -9.38 24.24
CA LYS A 215 -9.39 -9.78 24.91
C LYS A 215 -8.14 -9.58 24.06
N LEU A 216 -8.17 -9.95 22.78
CA LEU A 216 -7.02 -9.76 21.89
C LEU A 216 -6.75 -8.26 21.70
N ALA A 217 -7.80 -7.48 21.45
CA ALA A 217 -7.67 -6.03 21.35
C ALA A 217 -7.11 -5.42 22.64
N ALA A 218 -7.54 -5.89 23.82
CA ALA A 218 -7.00 -5.47 25.10
C ALA A 218 -5.51 -5.84 25.27
N ALA A 219 -5.11 -7.06 24.86
CA ALA A 219 -3.72 -7.49 24.91
C ALA A 219 -2.83 -6.64 23.97
N VAL A 220 -3.30 -6.36 22.74
CA VAL A 220 -2.58 -5.48 21.80
C VAL A 220 -2.45 -4.06 22.33
N ARG A 221 -3.49 -3.52 22.97
CA ARG A 221 -3.40 -2.22 23.66
C ARG A 221 -2.36 -2.24 24.77
N TYR A 222 -2.38 -3.24 25.63
CA TYR A 222 -1.40 -3.40 26.70
C TYR A 222 0.04 -3.46 26.17
N MET A 223 0.28 -4.23 25.10
CA MET A 223 1.59 -4.27 24.44
C MET A 223 1.96 -2.91 23.83
N GLY A 224 1.00 -2.22 23.21
CA GLY A 224 1.19 -0.87 22.68
C GLY A 224 1.62 0.11 23.76
N ASP A 225 0.95 0.12 24.91
CA ASP A 225 1.29 0.97 26.05
C ASP A 225 2.69 0.67 26.60
N ALA A 226 3.02 -0.62 26.74
CA ALA A 226 4.35 -1.07 27.18
C ALA A 226 5.47 -0.64 26.22
N LEU A 227 5.17 -0.54 24.92
CA LEU A 227 6.07 -0.06 23.88
C LEU A 227 6.02 1.47 23.67
N GLY A 228 5.20 2.18 24.45
CA GLY A 228 5.00 3.61 24.32
C GLY A 228 4.34 4.03 23.00
N VAL A 229 3.56 3.14 22.37
CA VAL A 229 2.73 3.48 21.21
C VAL A 229 1.63 4.45 21.66
N PRO A 230 1.37 5.55 20.92
CA PRO A 230 0.34 6.50 21.33
C PRO A 230 -1.04 5.87 21.53
N PRO A 231 -1.80 6.26 22.57
CA PRO A 231 -3.16 5.80 22.80
C PRO A 231 -4.03 6.00 21.56
N GLY A 232 -4.83 4.99 21.21
CA GLY A 232 -5.71 5.03 20.03
C GLY A 232 -5.04 4.68 18.70
N CYS A 233 -3.71 4.61 18.61
CA CYS A 233 -3.04 4.04 17.43
C CYS A 233 -3.45 2.56 17.25
N ALA A 234 -3.43 1.82 18.36
CA ALA A 234 -3.82 0.42 18.37
C ALA A 234 -5.29 0.22 17.99
N ASP A 235 -6.20 1.02 18.55
CA ASP A 235 -7.63 0.93 18.25
C ASP A 235 -7.97 1.37 16.82
N ARG A 236 -7.21 2.31 16.26
CA ARG A 236 -7.47 2.82 14.92
C ARG A 236 -6.89 1.91 13.85
N VAL A 237 -5.58 1.67 13.86
CA VAL A 237 -4.91 0.99 12.75
C VAL A 237 -5.13 -0.52 12.81
N HIS A 238 -5.04 -1.15 13.98
CA HIS A 238 -5.15 -2.62 14.06
C HIS A 238 -6.57 -3.11 13.80
N ARG A 239 -7.60 -2.25 13.89
CA ARG A 239 -8.99 -2.60 13.54
C ARG A 239 -9.33 -2.37 12.07
N MET A 240 -8.38 -1.91 11.26
CA MET A 240 -8.57 -1.76 9.81
C MET A 240 -8.02 -3.00 9.13
N LYS A 241 -8.85 -3.75 8.39
CA LYS A 241 -8.41 -4.92 7.62
C LYS A 241 -7.89 -4.54 6.23
N HIS A 242 -8.57 -3.60 5.57
CA HIS A 242 -8.14 -3.07 4.27
C HIS A 242 -8.19 -1.55 4.27
N PHE A 243 -7.26 -0.95 3.53
CA PHE A 243 -7.23 0.49 3.27
C PHE A 243 -7.72 0.78 1.86
N ILE A 244 -8.49 1.86 1.70
CA ILE A 244 -8.81 2.47 0.43
C ILE A 244 -8.08 3.81 0.42
N ILE A 245 -7.05 3.93 -0.40
CA ILE A 245 -6.12 5.05 -0.40
C ILE A 245 -6.30 5.83 -1.71
N HIS A 246 -6.60 7.11 -1.59
CA HIS A 246 -6.60 8.04 -2.71
C HIS A 246 -5.21 8.66 -2.88
N CYS A 247 -4.71 8.67 -4.11
CA CYS A 247 -3.37 9.09 -4.47
C CYS A 247 -3.44 10.17 -5.56
N GLN A 248 -2.76 11.29 -5.32
CA GLN A 248 -2.61 12.37 -6.30
C GLN A 248 -1.14 12.53 -6.68
N ARG A 249 -0.87 12.86 -7.95
CA ARG A 249 0.44 13.38 -8.36
C ARG A 249 0.52 14.86 -7.96
N GLN A 250 1.56 15.22 -7.22
CA GLN A 250 1.80 16.62 -6.82
C GLN A 250 3.16 17.15 -7.31
N PHE A 251 4.06 16.30 -7.80
CA PHE A 251 5.47 16.66 -8.01
C PHE A 251 6.04 16.15 -9.34
N ASP A 252 5.43 16.54 -10.46
CA ASP A 252 5.85 16.08 -11.79
C ASP A 252 7.01 16.89 -12.39
N ASP A 253 7.33 18.05 -11.81
CA ASP A 253 8.41 18.88 -12.33
C ASP A 253 9.78 18.23 -12.10
N VAL A 254 10.52 18.08 -13.21
CA VAL A 254 11.90 17.61 -13.18
C VAL A 254 12.76 18.73 -12.58
N VAL A 255 13.37 18.44 -11.43
CA VAL A 255 14.27 19.37 -10.75
C VAL A 255 15.72 18.97 -11.02
N PRO A 256 16.64 19.93 -11.28
CA PRO A 256 18.05 19.65 -11.41
C PRO A 256 18.61 18.90 -10.20
N ALA A 257 19.44 17.90 -10.44
CA ALA A 257 20.10 17.15 -9.38
C ALA A 257 21.21 17.99 -8.74
N SER A 258 21.18 18.10 -7.41
CA SER A 258 22.23 18.58 -6.54
C SER A 258 22.77 17.43 -5.69
N SER A 259 24.09 17.40 -5.48
CA SER A 259 24.73 16.40 -4.62
C SER A 259 24.81 16.82 -3.15
N GLN A 260 24.61 18.10 -2.84
CA GLN A 260 24.72 18.63 -1.48
C GLN A 260 23.46 19.41 -1.08
N ALA A 261 23.01 19.20 0.14
CA ALA A 261 21.89 19.91 0.73
C ALA A 261 22.30 21.36 1.04
N LEU A 262 21.39 22.30 0.76
CA LEU A 262 21.49 23.69 1.22
C LEU A 262 20.98 23.84 2.66
N PHE A 263 20.61 22.74 3.31
CA PHE A 263 20.00 22.70 4.62
C PHE A 263 20.54 21.56 5.49
N ASP A 264 20.57 21.81 6.80
CA ASP A 264 20.74 20.77 7.81
C ASP A 264 19.38 20.44 8.44
N VAL A 265 19.16 19.15 8.76
CA VAL A 265 17.90 18.68 9.36
C VAL A 265 18.06 18.56 10.87
N VAL A 266 17.26 19.29 11.63
CA VAL A 266 17.23 19.19 13.09
C VAL A 266 16.02 18.38 13.52
N VAL A 267 16.24 17.38 14.38
CA VAL A 267 15.19 16.47 14.86
C VAL A 267 15.20 16.40 16.38
N PRO A 268 14.17 16.93 17.06
CA PRO A 268 13.93 16.64 18.46
C PRO A 268 13.53 15.17 18.61
N THR A 269 14.33 14.39 19.33
CA THR A 269 14.16 12.93 19.40
C THR A 269 13.78 12.49 20.80
N THR A 270 12.62 11.84 20.88
CA THR A 270 12.09 11.17 22.08
C THR A 270 11.96 9.65 21.89
N LYS A 271 11.93 9.17 20.64
CA LYS A 271 11.81 7.75 20.29
C LYS A 271 12.80 7.40 19.17
N GLU A 272 13.93 6.83 19.55
CA GLU A 272 15.02 6.44 18.63
C GLU A 272 14.54 5.58 17.47
N GLN A 273 13.59 4.67 17.70
CA GLN A 273 13.06 3.82 16.63
C GLN A 273 12.33 4.64 15.56
N GLN A 274 11.58 5.68 15.93
CA GLN A 274 10.88 6.52 14.96
C GLN A 274 11.86 7.34 14.12
N LEU A 275 12.87 7.95 14.76
CA LEU A 275 13.96 8.65 14.06
C LEU A 275 14.59 7.72 13.01
N ARG A 276 14.97 6.51 13.44
CA ARG A 276 15.61 5.51 12.56
C ARG A 276 14.74 5.12 11.40
N VAL A 277 13.48 4.71 11.63
CA VAL A 277 12.65 4.16 10.54
C VAL A 277 12.05 5.23 9.63
N ASN A 278 12.09 6.51 10.00
CA ASN A 278 11.50 7.60 9.22
C ASN A 278 12.59 8.54 8.69
N VAL A 279 13.15 9.40 9.53
CA VAL A 279 14.07 10.46 9.09
C VAL A 279 15.38 9.87 8.56
N GLU A 280 16.03 8.96 9.30
CA GLU A 280 17.32 8.39 8.87
C GLU A 280 17.20 7.46 7.67
N GLN A 281 16.01 6.92 7.38
CA GLN A 281 15.74 6.09 6.20
C GLN A 281 15.06 6.86 5.07
N SER A 282 15.00 8.20 5.16
CA SER A 282 14.36 9.03 4.16
C SER A 282 15.23 9.16 2.90
N PRO A 283 14.82 8.59 1.75
CA PRO A 283 15.61 8.67 0.51
C PRO A 283 15.77 10.11 0.02
N GLY A 284 14.78 10.98 0.29
CA GLY A 284 14.83 12.39 -0.04
C GLY A 284 15.93 13.18 0.70
N LEU A 285 16.40 12.69 1.85
CA LEU A 285 17.54 13.31 2.55
C LEU A 285 18.87 12.74 2.04
N HIS A 286 18.91 11.43 1.77
CA HIS A 286 20.10 10.74 1.27
C HIS A 286 20.54 11.23 -0.11
N GLU A 287 19.59 11.52 -1.01
CA GLU A 287 19.88 11.97 -2.37
C GLU A 287 20.65 13.29 -2.46
N VAL A 288 20.57 14.12 -1.42
CA VAL A 288 21.31 15.39 -1.29
C VAL A 288 22.34 15.36 -0.15
N GLN A 289 22.59 14.19 0.42
CA GLN A 289 23.53 14.02 1.54
C GLN A 289 23.24 14.97 2.73
N ALA A 290 21.95 15.22 3.02
CA ALA A 290 21.56 16.14 4.08
C ALA A 290 22.07 15.65 5.44
N ARG A 291 22.64 16.56 6.24
CA ARG A 291 23.09 16.25 7.61
C ARG A 291 21.89 16.19 8.53
N ILE A 292 21.81 15.15 9.35
CA ILE A 292 20.77 14.98 10.37
C ILE A 292 21.39 15.24 11.75
N ILE A 293 20.87 16.23 12.45
CA ILE A 293 21.25 16.63 13.80
C ILE A 293 20.09 16.28 14.73
N SER A 294 20.22 15.14 15.42
CA SER A 294 19.22 14.69 16.39
C SER A 294 19.57 15.17 17.78
N TYR A 295 18.67 15.91 18.43
CA TYR A 295 18.82 16.33 19.82
C TYR A 295 17.89 15.53 20.75
N ARG A 296 18.48 14.83 21.73
CA ARG A 296 17.73 13.99 22.69
C ARG A 296 17.33 14.80 23.91
N HIS A 297 16.21 14.42 24.53
CA HIS A 297 15.75 14.94 25.83
C HIS A 297 15.49 16.45 25.90
N ALA A 298 15.30 17.14 24.78
CA ALA A 298 14.80 18.51 24.82
C ALA A 298 13.39 18.55 25.45
N ALA A 299 13.14 19.53 26.30
CA ALA A 299 11.81 19.78 26.84
C ALA A 299 10.87 20.32 25.76
N THR A 300 11.40 21.01 24.75
CA THR A 300 10.63 21.57 23.64
C THR A 300 11.38 21.50 22.30
N PRO A 301 10.67 21.49 21.14
CA PRO A 301 11.32 21.62 19.84
C PRO A 301 12.16 22.89 19.69
N ALA A 302 11.77 24.00 20.32
CA ALA A 302 12.50 25.27 20.28
C ALA A 302 13.86 25.18 21.01
N GLU A 303 13.90 24.47 22.15
CA GLU A 303 15.13 24.16 22.85
C GLU A 303 16.05 23.28 22.00
N ALA A 304 15.52 22.19 21.45
CA ALA A 304 16.26 21.30 20.55
C ALA A 304 16.89 22.07 19.38
N LEU A 305 16.12 22.96 18.75
CA LEU A 305 16.61 23.83 17.68
C LEU A 305 17.76 24.72 18.16
N THR A 306 17.52 25.50 19.23
CA THR A 306 18.50 26.46 19.77
C THR A 306 19.83 25.77 20.10
N GLN A 307 19.78 24.61 20.76
CA GLN A 307 20.97 23.85 21.12
C GLN A 307 21.68 23.22 19.91
N SER A 308 20.92 22.90 18.85
CA SER A 308 21.47 22.30 17.63
C SER A 308 22.12 23.31 16.69
N LEU A 309 21.79 24.60 16.78
CA LEU A 309 22.30 25.64 15.87
C LEU A 309 23.84 25.72 15.85
N GLN A 310 24.52 25.41 16.96
CA GLN A 310 25.99 25.38 17.01
C GLN A 310 26.62 24.24 16.16
N HIS A 311 25.82 23.28 15.72
CA HIS A 311 26.23 22.12 14.90
C HIS A 311 25.78 22.21 13.45
N VAL A 312 25.01 23.25 13.12
CA VAL A 312 24.51 23.54 11.78
C VAL A 312 25.64 24.15 10.94
N ASN A 313 25.82 23.62 9.75
CA ASN A 313 26.84 24.06 8.78
C ASN A 313 26.22 24.65 7.50
N SER A 314 24.91 24.59 7.36
CA SER A 314 24.16 25.02 6.18
C SER A 314 23.45 26.35 6.44
N ASP A 315 23.16 27.11 5.37
CA ASP A 315 22.45 28.40 5.47
C ASP A 315 21.00 28.22 5.93
N TRP A 316 20.40 27.06 5.64
CA TRP A 316 19.03 26.74 6.00
C TRP A 316 18.97 25.63 7.05
N VAL A 317 17.95 25.70 7.91
CA VAL A 317 17.65 24.66 8.90
C VAL A 317 16.24 24.13 8.67
N LEU A 318 16.14 22.82 8.46
CA LEU A 318 14.87 22.11 8.41
C LEU A 318 14.60 21.46 9.77
N LEU A 319 13.74 22.09 10.58
CA LEU A 319 13.25 21.48 11.81
C LEU A 319 12.08 20.54 11.50
N CYS A 320 12.19 19.26 11.87
CA CYS A 320 11.11 18.30 11.66
C CYS A 320 10.88 17.40 12.88
N HIS A 321 9.70 16.80 12.96
CA HIS A 321 9.41 15.78 13.97
C HIS A 321 10.01 14.42 13.57
N GLN A 322 10.34 13.58 14.54
CA GLN A 322 11.00 12.28 14.33
C GLN A 322 10.16 11.24 13.56
N ASP A 323 8.86 11.49 13.37
CA ASP A 323 7.96 10.63 12.58
C ASP A 323 7.75 11.10 11.14
N VAL A 324 8.41 12.19 10.73
CA VAL A 324 8.38 12.70 9.36
C VAL A 324 9.23 11.82 8.46
N TYR A 325 8.70 11.50 7.29
CA TYR A 325 9.39 10.78 6.24
C TYR A 325 9.54 11.68 5.01
N PHE A 326 10.75 11.79 4.48
CA PHE A 326 11.05 12.58 3.29
C PHE A 326 11.24 11.67 2.08
N PRO A 327 10.26 11.62 1.17
CA PRO A 327 10.29 10.67 0.07
C PRO A 327 11.28 11.06 -1.02
N LYS A 328 11.50 10.14 -1.95
CA LYS A 328 12.38 10.36 -3.10
C LYS A 328 12.04 11.65 -3.86
N GLY A 329 13.07 12.42 -4.21
CA GLY A 329 12.98 13.72 -4.88
C GLY A 329 12.66 14.90 -3.95
N PHE A 330 12.35 14.67 -2.67
CA PHE A 330 12.08 15.77 -1.73
C PHE A 330 13.28 16.71 -1.57
N GLY A 331 14.48 16.17 -1.32
CA GLY A 331 15.67 16.97 -1.05
C GLY A 331 16.08 17.79 -2.27
N GLN A 332 15.98 17.20 -3.47
CA GLN A 332 16.23 17.92 -4.71
C GLN A 332 15.27 19.10 -4.90
N ARG A 333 13.97 18.87 -4.70
CA ARG A 333 12.96 19.93 -4.79
C ARG A 333 13.18 21.03 -3.76
N LEU A 334 13.48 20.66 -2.52
CA LEU A 334 13.74 21.64 -1.47
C LEU A 334 14.99 22.46 -1.79
N ASN A 335 16.08 21.83 -2.25
CA ASN A 335 17.28 22.55 -2.69
C ASN A 335 16.97 23.55 -3.81
N ALA A 336 16.24 23.14 -4.84
CA ALA A 336 15.88 24.04 -5.93
C ALA A 336 15.04 25.21 -5.42
N LEU A 337 14.05 24.96 -4.56
CA LEU A 337 13.28 26.03 -3.94
C LEU A 337 14.17 26.99 -3.14
N LEU A 338 14.99 26.46 -2.22
CA LEU A 338 15.87 27.28 -1.38
C LEU A 338 16.88 28.08 -2.20
N SER A 339 17.37 27.55 -3.33
CA SER A 339 18.27 28.28 -4.23
C SER A 339 17.64 29.52 -4.88
N THR A 340 16.30 29.57 -4.96
CA THR A 340 15.58 30.75 -5.45
C THR A 340 15.40 31.83 -4.38
N ILE A 341 15.58 31.47 -3.11
CA ILE A 341 15.41 32.37 -1.98
C ILE A 341 16.81 32.91 -1.64
N SER A 342 17.09 34.16 -1.98
CA SER A 342 18.33 34.82 -1.58
C SER A 342 18.43 34.84 -0.06
N ALA A 343 19.50 34.22 0.48
CA ALA A 343 19.86 34.28 1.89
C ALA A 343 20.45 35.65 2.25
#